data_AF-A0A1F6HZ79-F1
#
_entry.id   AF-A0A1F6HZ79-F1
#
_cell.length_a   1.000
_cell.length_b   1.000
_cell.length_c   1.000
_cell.angle_alpha   90.00
_cell.angle_beta   90.00
_cell.angle_gamma   90.00
#
_symmetry.space_group_name_H-M   'P 1'
#
loop_
_entity.id
_entity.type
_entity.pdbx_description
1 polymer ?
#
loop_
_entity_poly.entity_id
_entity_poly.type
_entity_poly.pdbx_seq_one_letter_code
_entity_poly.pdbx_strand_id
1 'polypeptide(L)'
;MIMSKRTLFLIFALFIITSVLLVIALYKPSAPTPSPTPATTPKEPAAQTSLLFGELSVTTSSSSSNMVYSLPINIETQKNKTTAVQLELQYDPQILTKVAVTPGQFFENPNVLLNQIDAKTGRISYAFGVGLTDVGKMGKGIAAVLTFEAKPGIEQATAILFLPKTKVTAENISQSALKTTKNALFTVGITP
;
A
#
# COMPACT_ATOMS: atom_id res chain seq x y z
N MET A 1 52.04 52.48 34.28
CA MET A 1 50.57 52.46 34.24
C MET A 1 50.09 51.25 35.04
N ILE A 2 49.71 51.43 36.31
CA ILE A 2 49.30 50.33 37.20
C ILE A 2 47.83 50.04 36.90
N MET A 3 47.54 48.91 36.24
CA MET A 3 46.15 48.51 35.98
C MET A 3 45.46 48.15 37.30
N SER A 4 44.18 48.52 37.41
CA SER A 4 43.31 48.15 38.53
C SER A 4 43.26 46.63 38.68
N LYS A 5 43.38 46.13 39.92
CA LYS A 5 43.32 44.69 40.24
C LYS A 5 42.08 43.99 39.65
N ARG A 6 40.97 44.74 39.47
CA ARG A 6 39.73 44.25 38.85
C ARG A 6 39.86 44.04 37.34
N THR A 7 40.59 44.91 36.65
CA THR A 7 40.87 44.79 35.22
C THR A 7 41.83 43.64 34.94
N LEU A 8 42.84 43.45 35.80
CA LEU A 8 43.76 42.31 35.71
C LEU A 8 43.01 40.97 35.90
N PHE A 9 42.09 40.92 36.87
CA PHE A 9 41.25 39.74 37.11
C PHE A 9 40.34 39.43 35.92
N LEU A 10 39.70 40.44 35.32
CA LEU A 10 38.84 40.27 34.14
C LEU A 10 39.62 39.77 32.92
N ILE A 11 40.82 40.30 32.67
CA ILE A 11 41.68 39.85 31.57
C ILE A 11 42.11 38.39 31.78
N PHE A 12 42.47 38.02 33.01
CA PHE A 12 42.85 36.65 33.33
C PHE A 12 41.69 35.66 33.19
N ALA A 13 40.49 36.03 33.66
CA ALA A 13 39.28 35.24 33.49
C ALA A 13 38.93 35.04 32.01
N LEU A 14 39.06 36.09 31.19
CA LEU A 14 38.81 36.02 29.76
C LEU A 14 39.80 35.07 29.07
N PHE A 15 41.07 35.09 29.46
CA PHE A 15 42.11 34.22 28.89
C PHE A 15 41.88 32.73 29.20
N ILE A 16 41.33 32.41 30.37
CA ILE A 16 40.95 31.04 30.73
C ILE A 16 39.75 30.59 29.88
N ILE A 17 38.72 31.42 29.74
CA ILE A 17 37.52 31.08 28.96
C ILE A 17 37.89 30.84 27.49
N THR A 18 38.73 31.70 26.90
CA THR A 18 39.17 31.52 25.51
C THR A 18 40.02 30.27 25.33
N SER A 19 40.88 29.94 26.29
CA SER A 19 41.67 28.70 26.26
C SER A 19 40.78 27.45 26.33
N VAL A 20 39.75 27.45 27.18
CA VAL A 20 38.80 26.33 27.27
C VAL A 20 38.02 26.17 25.97
N LEU A 21 37.53 27.28 25.39
CA LEU A 21 36.82 27.26 24.12
C LEU A 21 37.70 26.75 22.96
N LEU A 22 38.99 27.11 22.96
CA LEU A 22 39.95 26.62 21.97
C LEU A 22 40.14 25.10 22.06
N VAL A 23 40.25 24.55 23.28
CA VAL A 23 40.39 23.11 23.50
C VAL A 23 39.14 22.36 23.02
N ILE A 24 37.94 22.87 23.30
CA ILE A 24 36.68 22.26 22.84
C ILE A 24 36.58 22.32 21.32
N ALA A 25 36.97 23.43 20.69
CA ALA A 25 36.93 23.57 19.23
C ALA A 25 37.89 22.62 18.51
N LEU A 26 39.01 22.26 19.14
CA LEU A 26 40.00 21.31 18.60
C LEU A 26 39.69 19.85 18.95
N TYR A 27 38.77 19.60 19.88
CA TYR A 27 38.37 18.26 20.25
C TYR A 27 37.43 17.67 19.18
N LYS A 28 38.03 17.01 18.18
CA LYS A 28 37.28 16.19 17.22
C LYS A 28 37.13 14.78 17.80
N PRO A 29 35.94 14.37 18.28
CA PRO A 29 35.72 12.98 18.66
C PRO A 29 36.03 12.09 17.45
N SER A 30 36.90 11.09 17.63
CA SER A 30 37.23 10.14 16.58
C SER A 30 35.94 9.43 16.16
N ALA A 31 35.49 9.70 14.92
CA ALA A 31 34.37 8.98 14.35
C ALA A 31 34.69 7.48 14.35
N PRO A 32 33.75 6.61 14.75
CA PRO A 32 33.96 5.17 14.64
C PRO A 32 34.28 4.83 13.19
N THR A 33 35.37 4.10 12.99
CA THR A 33 35.80 3.59 11.68
C THR A 33 34.63 2.81 11.06
N PRO A 34 34.19 3.12 9.83
CA PRO A 34 33.16 2.32 9.19
C PRO A 34 33.68 0.89 9.03
N SER A 35 33.00 -0.05 9.69
CA SER A 35 33.18 -1.49 9.49
C SER A 35 33.07 -1.80 7.98
N PRO A 36 33.88 -2.72 7.42
CA PRO A 36 33.74 -3.11 6.03
C PRO A 36 32.30 -3.58 5.78
N THR A 37 31.57 -2.83 4.97
CA THR A 37 30.24 -3.19 4.48
C THR A 37 30.34 -4.59 3.85
N PRO A 38 29.65 -5.61 4.38
CA PRO A 38 29.59 -6.90 3.69
C PRO A 38 29.06 -6.66 2.28
N ALA A 39 29.75 -7.21 1.29
CA ALA A 39 29.37 -7.10 -0.12
C ALA A 39 27.88 -7.44 -0.28
N THR A 40 27.09 -6.45 -0.67
CA THR A 40 25.66 -6.63 -0.92
C THR A 40 25.49 -7.57 -2.10
N THR A 41 25.20 -8.84 -1.83
CA THR A 41 24.56 -9.71 -2.81
C THR A 41 23.33 -8.94 -3.33
N PRO A 42 23.07 -8.87 -4.64
CA PRO A 42 21.89 -8.21 -5.17
C PRO A 42 20.63 -8.77 -4.48
N LYS A 43 20.04 -7.99 -3.57
CA LYS A 43 18.79 -8.36 -2.91
C LYS A 43 17.72 -8.34 -3.98
N GLU A 44 17.12 -9.50 -4.26
CA GLU A 44 16.04 -9.61 -5.22
C GLU A 44 14.94 -8.57 -4.90
N PRO A 45 14.33 -7.90 -5.91
CA PRO A 45 13.33 -6.87 -5.65
C PRO A 45 12.18 -7.43 -4.81
N ALA A 46 11.89 -6.80 -3.68
CA ALA A 46 10.82 -7.23 -2.79
C ALA A 46 9.41 -7.07 -3.40
N ALA A 47 9.22 -6.08 -4.27
CA ALA A 47 7.96 -5.84 -4.97
C ALA A 47 7.95 -6.55 -6.33
N GLN A 48 7.21 -7.65 -6.44
CA GLN A 48 7.06 -8.43 -7.68
C GLN A 48 5.61 -8.78 -8.00
N THR A 49 4.68 -8.53 -7.08
CA THR A 49 3.28 -8.91 -7.22
C THR A 49 2.47 -7.88 -8.01
N SER A 50 1.55 -8.32 -8.84
CA SER A 50 0.67 -7.45 -9.62
C SER A 50 -0.79 -7.73 -9.30
N LEU A 51 -1.63 -6.68 -9.30
CA LEU A 51 -3.08 -6.78 -9.19
C LEU A 51 -3.75 -6.14 -10.41
N LEU A 52 -4.64 -6.87 -11.08
CA LEU A 52 -5.27 -6.41 -12.31
C LEU A 52 -6.74 -6.78 -12.31
N PHE A 53 -7.61 -5.92 -12.79
CA PHE A 53 -8.98 -6.34 -13.11
C PHE A 53 -8.98 -7.27 -14.32
N GLY A 54 -9.79 -8.32 -14.26
CA GLY A 54 -10.06 -9.23 -15.37
C GLY A 54 -11.22 -8.76 -16.24
N GLU A 55 -11.82 -9.69 -16.98
CA GLU A 55 -12.94 -9.40 -17.88
C GLU A 55 -14.24 -9.18 -17.10
N LEU A 56 -14.97 -8.13 -17.49
CA LEU A 56 -16.28 -7.84 -16.93
C LEU A 56 -17.29 -8.88 -17.42
N SER A 57 -18.03 -9.47 -16.49
CA SER A 57 -19.12 -10.40 -16.80
C SER A 57 -20.45 -9.84 -16.30
N VAL A 58 -21.53 -10.15 -17.01
CA VAL A 58 -22.89 -9.68 -16.68
C VAL A 58 -23.79 -10.88 -16.50
N THR A 59 -24.52 -10.91 -15.40
CA THR A 59 -25.60 -11.87 -15.19
C THR A 59 -26.93 -11.12 -15.17
N THR A 60 -27.84 -11.51 -16.05
CA THR A 60 -29.22 -11.03 -16.04
C THR A 60 -30.06 -12.00 -15.20
N SER A 61 -30.71 -11.49 -14.16
CA SER A 61 -31.72 -12.27 -13.47
C SER A 61 -33.03 -12.14 -14.23
N SER A 62 -33.63 -13.26 -14.62
CA SER A 62 -34.92 -13.31 -15.34
C SER A 62 -36.09 -12.66 -14.59
N SER A 63 -35.89 -12.30 -13.31
CA SER A 63 -36.89 -11.70 -12.41
C SER A 63 -36.64 -10.22 -12.09
N SER A 64 -35.52 -9.63 -12.54
CA SER A 64 -35.23 -8.21 -12.31
C SER A 64 -34.63 -7.57 -13.56
N SER A 65 -35.09 -6.36 -13.92
CA SER A 65 -34.47 -5.52 -14.95
C SER A 65 -33.05 -5.04 -14.58
N ASN A 66 -32.50 -5.49 -13.45
CA ASN A 66 -31.21 -5.07 -12.94
C ASN A 66 -30.13 -6.04 -13.41
N MET A 67 -29.14 -5.52 -14.14
CA MET A 67 -27.95 -6.24 -14.53
C MET A 67 -26.97 -6.27 -13.36
N VAL A 68 -26.55 -7.47 -12.96
CA VAL A 68 -25.49 -7.65 -11.97
C VAL A 68 -24.18 -7.86 -12.71
N TYR A 69 -23.23 -6.98 -12.46
CA TYR A 69 -21.90 -7.03 -13.01
C TYR A 69 -20.95 -7.71 -12.03
N SER A 70 -20.05 -8.53 -12.56
CA SER A 70 -19.00 -9.20 -11.80
C SER A 70 -17.66 -8.94 -12.48
N LEU A 71 -16.73 -8.38 -11.71
CA LEU A 71 -15.40 -7.99 -12.15
C LEU A 71 -14.35 -8.68 -11.26
N PRO A 72 -13.66 -9.72 -11.76
CA PRO A 72 -12.62 -10.39 -11.00
C PRO A 72 -11.37 -9.50 -10.86
N ILE A 73 -10.68 -9.63 -9.73
CA ILE A 73 -9.39 -9.02 -9.45
C ILE A 73 -8.35 -10.13 -9.44
N ASN A 74 -7.55 -10.17 -10.50
CA ASN A 74 -6.48 -11.13 -10.69
C ASN A 74 -5.23 -10.71 -9.92
N ILE A 75 -4.51 -11.68 -9.37
CA ILE A 75 -3.22 -11.53 -8.74
C ILE A 75 -2.17 -12.35 -9.47
N GLU A 76 -0.97 -11.80 -9.63
CA GLU A 76 0.21 -12.51 -10.13
C GLU A 76 1.37 -12.26 -9.19
N THR A 77 1.78 -13.27 -8.41
CA THR A 77 2.74 -13.04 -7.31
C THR A 77 4.19 -13.20 -7.70
N GLN A 78 4.48 -13.78 -8.87
CA GLN A 78 5.84 -14.18 -9.29
C GLN A 78 6.50 -15.06 -8.22
N LYS A 79 7.54 -14.58 -7.53
CA LYS A 79 8.21 -15.34 -6.45
C LYS A 79 7.73 -14.97 -5.04
N ASN A 80 6.82 -14.00 -4.91
CA ASN A 80 6.34 -13.58 -3.61
C ASN A 80 5.32 -14.59 -3.09
N LYS A 81 5.59 -15.15 -1.90
CA LYS A 81 4.62 -15.94 -1.12
C LYS A 81 3.65 -15.00 -0.42
N THR A 82 2.59 -14.63 -1.11
CA THR A 82 1.61 -13.66 -0.62
C THR A 82 0.78 -14.25 0.52
N THR A 83 0.68 -13.54 1.63
CA THR A 83 -0.11 -13.93 2.81
C THR A 83 -1.39 -13.12 2.94
N ALA A 84 -1.43 -11.87 2.45
CA ALA A 84 -2.61 -11.03 2.50
C ALA A 84 -2.65 -10.00 1.37
N VAL A 85 -3.85 -9.54 1.06
CA VAL A 85 -4.14 -8.47 0.10
C VAL A 85 -5.02 -7.43 0.78
N GLN A 86 -4.61 -6.17 0.68
CA GLN A 86 -5.43 -5.01 1.02
C GLN A 86 -5.76 -4.25 -0.25
N LEU A 87 -7.04 -4.18 -0.58
CA LEU A 87 -7.61 -3.45 -1.68
C LEU A 87 -8.13 -2.10 -1.19
N GLU A 88 -7.66 -1.05 -1.84
CA GLU A 88 -8.19 0.30 -1.67
C GLU A 88 -8.67 0.75 -3.04
N LEU A 89 -9.98 0.77 -3.25
CA LEU A 89 -10.58 1.03 -4.55
C LEU A 89 -11.44 2.28 -4.53
N GLN A 90 -11.56 2.91 -5.69
CA GLN A 90 -12.48 4.01 -5.96
C GLN A 90 -13.42 3.63 -7.10
N TYR A 91 -14.70 3.92 -6.93
CA TYR A 91 -15.73 3.83 -7.96
C TYR A 91 -16.60 5.10 -7.96
N ASP A 92 -17.44 5.25 -8.97
CA ASP A 92 -18.42 6.34 -9.05
C ASP A 92 -19.77 5.91 -8.44
N PRO A 93 -20.17 6.43 -7.26
CA PRO A 93 -21.44 6.09 -6.62
C PRO A 93 -22.66 6.72 -7.30
N GLN A 94 -22.48 7.61 -8.27
CA GLN A 94 -23.56 8.10 -9.12
C GLN A 94 -23.93 7.10 -10.20
N ILE A 95 -23.00 6.23 -10.60
CA ILE A 95 -23.18 5.24 -11.67
C ILE A 95 -23.42 3.84 -11.09
N LEU A 96 -22.59 3.43 -10.12
CA LEU A 96 -22.59 2.07 -9.56
C LEU A 96 -23.27 2.02 -8.18
N THR A 97 -24.04 0.97 -7.95
CA THR A 97 -24.76 0.70 -6.69
C THR A 97 -24.58 -0.76 -6.26
N LYS A 98 -24.99 -1.06 -5.01
CA LYS A 98 -24.91 -2.40 -4.41
C LYS A 98 -23.55 -3.06 -4.60
N VAL A 99 -22.51 -2.26 -4.41
CA VAL A 99 -21.12 -2.71 -4.59
C VAL A 99 -20.74 -3.64 -3.43
N ALA A 100 -20.15 -4.78 -3.75
CA ALA A 100 -19.65 -5.75 -2.78
C ALA A 100 -18.35 -6.40 -3.26
N VAL A 101 -17.45 -6.70 -2.32
CA VAL A 101 -16.21 -7.45 -2.58
C VAL A 101 -16.23 -8.76 -1.82
N THR A 102 -15.91 -9.84 -2.50
CA THR A 102 -15.72 -11.17 -1.89
C THR A 102 -14.34 -11.72 -2.24
N PRO A 103 -13.70 -12.51 -1.37
CA PRO A 103 -12.45 -13.16 -1.73
C PRO A 103 -12.66 -14.15 -2.88
N GLY A 104 -11.65 -14.24 -3.74
CA GLY A 104 -11.59 -15.23 -4.82
C GLY A 104 -10.93 -16.51 -4.35
N GLN A 105 -10.68 -17.42 -5.30
CA GLN A 105 -10.13 -18.75 -5.04
C GLN A 105 -8.59 -18.77 -4.91
N PHE A 106 -7.92 -17.61 -4.96
CA PHE A 106 -6.47 -17.57 -4.80
C PHE A 106 -6.09 -18.12 -3.43
N PHE A 107 -6.57 -17.57 -2.32
CA PHE A 107 -6.36 -18.18 -1.01
C PHE A 107 -7.39 -19.27 -0.75
N GLU A 108 -6.96 -20.33 -0.08
CA GLU A 108 -7.87 -21.34 0.44
C GLU A 108 -8.45 -20.83 1.77
N ASN A 109 -9.77 -20.77 1.88
CA ASN A 109 -10.48 -20.32 3.08
C ASN A 109 -9.96 -18.98 3.66
N PRO A 110 -9.95 -17.88 2.89
CA PRO A 110 -9.39 -16.62 3.33
C PRO A 110 -10.16 -16.02 4.51
N ASN A 111 -9.41 -15.45 5.45
CA ASN A 111 -9.95 -14.64 6.53
C ASN A 111 -10.11 -13.19 6.05
N VAL A 112 -11.32 -12.65 6.15
CA VAL A 112 -11.60 -11.23 5.88
C VAL A 112 -11.22 -10.43 7.12
N LEU A 113 -10.27 -9.52 6.97
CA LEU A 113 -9.70 -8.68 8.02
C LEU A 113 -10.32 -7.28 8.04
N LEU A 114 -10.76 -6.78 6.88
CA LEU A 114 -11.41 -5.49 6.72
C LEU A 114 -12.45 -5.58 5.60
N ASN A 115 -13.64 -5.05 5.83
CA ASN A 115 -14.67 -4.90 4.82
C ASN A 115 -15.44 -3.60 5.07
N GLN A 116 -15.01 -2.52 4.40
CA GLN A 116 -15.64 -1.21 4.50
C GLN A 116 -15.91 -0.67 3.10
N ILE A 117 -17.16 -0.32 2.84
CA ILE A 117 -17.61 0.28 1.58
C ILE A 117 -18.37 1.55 1.93
N ASP A 118 -17.82 2.70 1.55
CA ASP A 118 -18.47 3.99 1.69
C ASP A 118 -19.20 4.34 0.40
N ALA A 119 -20.51 4.08 0.40
CA ALA A 119 -21.37 4.36 -0.76
C ALA A 119 -21.56 5.86 -1.04
N LYS A 120 -21.19 6.76 -0.12
CA LYS A 120 -21.26 8.21 -0.35
C LYS A 120 -20.04 8.71 -1.11
N THR A 121 -18.86 8.22 -0.73
CA THR A 121 -17.59 8.64 -1.36
C THR A 121 -17.16 7.72 -2.49
N GLY A 122 -17.77 6.55 -2.65
CA GLY A 122 -17.38 5.55 -3.66
C GLY A 122 -16.09 4.82 -3.31
N ARG A 123 -15.73 4.77 -2.02
CA ARG A 123 -14.46 4.22 -1.55
C ARG A 123 -14.63 2.85 -0.94
N ILE A 124 -13.75 1.92 -1.31
CA ILE A 124 -13.72 0.55 -0.78
C ILE A 124 -12.38 0.34 -0.07
N SER A 125 -12.43 -0.10 1.18
CA SER A 125 -11.29 -0.61 1.93
C SER A 125 -11.59 -2.05 2.31
N TYR A 126 -10.88 -2.98 1.67
CA TYR A 126 -11.11 -4.41 1.85
C TYR A 126 -9.78 -5.12 2.07
N ALA A 127 -9.67 -5.96 3.10
CA ALA A 127 -8.46 -6.70 3.38
C ALA A 127 -8.79 -8.13 3.75
N PHE A 128 -8.00 -9.07 3.23
CA PHE A 128 -8.17 -10.49 3.47
C PHE A 128 -6.83 -11.22 3.27
N GLY A 129 -6.70 -12.40 3.83
CA GLY A 129 -5.47 -13.19 3.73
C GLY A 129 -5.65 -14.61 4.23
N VAL A 130 -4.55 -15.35 4.26
CA VAL A 130 -4.49 -16.70 4.83
C VAL A 130 -4.65 -16.66 6.35
N GLY A 131 -4.90 -17.81 6.98
CA GLY A 131 -4.91 -17.94 8.44
C GLY A 131 -3.55 -17.60 9.07
N LEU A 132 -3.55 -17.29 10.37
CA LEU A 132 -2.32 -16.90 11.10
C LEU A 132 -1.24 -17.99 11.09
N THR A 133 -1.64 -19.25 10.93
CA THR A 133 -0.76 -20.42 10.89
C THR A 133 -0.49 -20.92 9.46
N ASP A 134 -1.14 -20.33 8.47
CA ASP A 134 -1.06 -20.78 7.09
C ASP A 134 0.10 -20.11 6.37
N VAL A 135 0.63 -20.81 5.37
CA VAL A 135 1.73 -20.31 4.54
C VAL A 135 1.21 -19.44 3.40
N GLY A 136 2.02 -18.48 2.98
CA GLY A 136 1.73 -17.63 1.84
C GLY A 136 1.66 -18.41 0.52
N LYS A 137 0.76 -18.01 -0.36
CA LYS A 137 0.55 -18.64 -1.66
C LYS A 137 1.31 -17.91 -2.76
N MET A 138 1.80 -18.68 -3.74
CA MET A 138 2.42 -18.17 -4.95
C MET A 138 1.61 -18.51 -6.20
N GLY A 139 1.81 -17.76 -7.27
CA GLY A 139 1.29 -18.06 -8.60
C GLY A 139 0.34 -16.98 -9.11
N LYS A 140 -0.60 -17.42 -9.95
CA LYS A 140 -1.63 -16.57 -10.56
C LYS A 140 -3.02 -17.06 -10.17
N GLY A 141 -3.98 -16.15 -10.06
CA GLY A 141 -5.38 -16.52 -9.81
C GLY A 141 -6.25 -15.31 -9.51
N ILE A 142 -7.50 -15.58 -9.11
CA ILE A 142 -8.46 -14.55 -8.73
C ILE A 142 -8.33 -14.31 -7.22
N ALA A 143 -7.83 -13.14 -6.84
CA ALA A 143 -7.69 -12.74 -5.45
C ALA A 143 -9.03 -12.34 -4.83
N ALA A 144 -9.83 -11.58 -5.56
CA ALA A 144 -11.14 -11.11 -5.12
C ALA A 144 -12.08 -10.96 -6.32
N VAL A 145 -13.37 -10.90 -6.05
CA VAL A 145 -14.40 -10.58 -7.05
C VAL A 145 -15.17 -9.38 -6.54
N LEU A 146 -15.25 -8.34 -7.38
CA LEU A 146 -16.09 -7.19 -7.14
C LEU A 146 -17.40 -7.38 -7.90
N THR A 147 -18.51 -7.23 -7.18
CA THR A 147 -19.85 -7.28 -7.76
C THR A 147 -20.56 -5.94 -7.56
N PHE A 148 -21.38 -5.54 -8.51
CA PHE A 148 -22.11 -4.28 -8.46
C PHE A 148 -23.30 -4.29 -9.44
N GLU A 149 -24.21 -3.35 -9.27
CA GLU A 149 -25.28 -3.05 -10.23
C GLU A 149 -25.07 -1.65 -10.80
N ALA A 150 -25.53 -1.41 -12.02
CA ALA A 150 -25.68 -0.06 -12.55
C ALA A 150 -26.98 0.56 -12.01
N LYS A 151 -26.98 1.87 -11.74
CA LYS A 151 -28.25 2.55 -11.43
C LYS A 151 -29.18 2.49 -12.66
N PRO A 152 -30.50 2.32 -12.45
CA PRO A 152 -31.46 2.25 -13.54
C PRO A 152 -31.40 3.50 -14.44
N GLY A 153 -31.49 3.29 -15.76
CA GLY A 153 -31.51 4.37 -16.75
C GLY A 153 -30.16 5.04 -17.02
N ILE A 154 -29.05 4.50 -16.48
CA ILE A 154 -27.71 4.98 -16.78
C ILE A 154 -27.02 4.03 -17.76
N GLU A 155 -26.67 4.55 -18.94
CA GLU A 155 -25.74 3.93 -19.87
C GLU A 155 -24.51 4.83 -20.01
N GLN A 156 -23.44 4.51 -19.28
CA GLN A 156 -22.28 5.39 -19.20
C GLN A 156 -20.98 4.61 -19.01
N ALA A 157 -19.91 5.14 -19.62
CA ALA A 157 -18.55 4.70 -19.32
C ALA A 157 -18.17 5.08 -17.88
N THR A 158 -17.57 4.14 -17.17
CA THR A 158 -17.13 4.33 -15.78
C THR A 158 -15.81 3.60 -15.55
N ALA A 159 -15.27 3.77 -14.35
CA ALA A 159 -13.99 3.23 -13.96
C ALA A 159 -14.03 2.68 -12.54
N ILE A 160 -13.23 1.65 -12.30
CA ILE A 160 -12.84 1.25 -10.95
C ILE A 160 -11.32 1.34 -10.86
N LEU A 161 -10.85 2.13 -9.90
CA LEU A 161 -9.45 2.51 -9.78
C LEU A 161 -8.83 1.89 -8.53
N PHE A 162 -7.59 1.42 -8.65
CA PHE A 162 -6.77 1.14 -7.48
C PHE A 162 -6.23 2.45 -6.91
N LEU A 163 -6.35 2.60 -5.59
CA LEU A 163 -5.79 3.73 -4.84
C LEU A 163 -4.40 3.40 -4.29
N PRO A 164 -3.54 4.40 -4.02
CA PRO A 164 -2.16 4.21 -3.58
C PRO A 164 -1.98 3.42 -2.27
N LYS A 165 -3.02 3.29 -1.45
CA LYS A 165 -2.99 2.53 -0.20
C LYS A 165 -3.22 1.02 -0.40
N THR A 166 -3.45 0.56 -1.64
CA THR A 166 -3.51 -0.86 -1.98
C THR A 166 -2.17 -1.52 -1.65
N LYS A 167 -2.21 -2.68 -0.99
CA LYS A 167 -1.01 -3.41 -0.54
C LYS A 167 -1.15 -4.91 -0.73
N VAL A 168 0.00 -5.55 -0.85
CA VAL A 168 0.13 -7.01 -0.82
C VAL A 168 1.19 -7.33 0.22
N THR A 169 0.87 -8.22 1.16
CA THR A 169 1.82 -8.71 2.16
C THR A 169 2.35 -10.06 1.72
N ALA A 170 3.64 -10.32 1.92
CA ALA A 170 4.26 -11.58 1.59
C ALA A 170 5.26 -12.01 2.66
N GLU A 171 5.51 -13.32 2.77
CA GLU A 171 6.49 -13.86 3.71
C GLU A 171 7.87 -13.24 3.51
N ASN A 172 8.56 -12.96 4.62
CA ASN A 172 9.91 -12.39 4.65
C ASN A 172 10.07 -11.03 3.95
N ILE A 173 8.95 -10.33 3.70
CA ILE A 173 8.93 -8.99 3.11
C ILE A 173 8.24 -8.04 4.10
N SER A 174 8.98 -7.06 4.62
CA SER A 174 8.46 -6.07 5.58
C SER A 174 7.70 -4.91 4.92
N GLN A 175 7.84 -4.75 3.61
CA GLN A 175 7.16 -3.72 2.81
C GLN A 175 6.05 -4.35 1.95
N SER A 176 5.32 -3.54 1.18
CA SER A 176 4.36 -4.08 0.23
C SER A 176 5.10 -4.88 -0.86
N ALA A 177 4.65 -6.10 -1.10
CA ALA A 177 5.04 -6.94 -2.22
C ALA A 177 4.42 -6.48 -3.56
N LEU A 178 3.49 -5.53 -3.51
CA LEU A 178 2.80 -4.98 -4.68
C LEU A 178 3.75 -4.10 -5.51
N LYS A 179 3.91 -4.46 -6.77
CA LYS A 179 4.69 -3.75 -7.78
C LYS A 179 3.83 -2.87 -8.67
N THR A 180 2.69 -3.39 -9.12
CA THR A 180 1.85 -2.69 -10.09
C THR A 180 0.37 -3.03 -9.94
N THR A 181 -0.48 -2.08 -10.34
CA THR A 181 -1.93 -2.21 -10.40
C THR A 181 -2.44 -1.76 -11.76
N LYS A 182 -3.46 -2.42 -12.29
CA LYS A 182 -4.14 -1.97 -13.53
C LYS A 182 -5.62 -1.69 -13.28
N ASN A 183 -6.02 -0.45 -13.51
CA ASN A 183 -7.40 0.03 -13.36
C ASN A 183 -8.33 -0.60 -14.41
N ALA A 184 -9.64 -0.60 -14.11
CA ALA A 184 -10.68 -1.03 -15.04
C ALA A 184 -11.42 0.17 -15.61
N LEU A 185 -11.68 0.13 -16.92
CA LEU A 185 -12.52 1.06 -17.67
C LEU A 185 -13.52 0.23 -18.46
N PHE A 186 -14.81 0.54 -18.34
CA PHE A 186 -15.88 -0.23 -18.97
C PHE A 186 -17.17 0.59 -19.05
N THR A 187 -18.14 0.12 -19.84
CA THR A 187 -19.46 0.72 -19.97
C THR A 187 -20.49 -0.17 -19.28
N VAL A 188 -21.43 0.46 -18.55
CA VAL A 188 -22.56 -0.23 -17.92
C VAL A 188 -23.88 0.26 -18.51
N GLY A 189 -24.98 -0.46 -18.27
CA GLY A 189 -26.32 -0.11 -18.76
C GLY A 189 -26.64 -0.56 -20.18
N ILE A 190 -25.65 -1.09 -20.90
CA ILE A 190 -25.85 -1.72 -22.21
C ILE A 190 -26.54 -3.08 -22.03
N THR A 191 -27.76 -3.18 -22.58
CA THR A 191 -28.45 -4.46 -22.76
C THR A 191 -27.75 -5.21 -23.89
N PRO A 192 -27.29 -6.46 -23.68
CA PRO A 192 -26.66 -7.25 -24.73
C PRO A 192 -27.62 -7.53 -25.89
#